data_AF-K9PWI7-F1
#
_entry.id   AF-K9PWI7-F1
#
_cell.length_a   1.000
_cell.length_b   1.000
_cell.length_c   1.000
_cell.angle_alpha   90.00
_cell.angle_beta   90.00
_cell.angle_gamma   90.00
#
_symmetry.space_group_name_H-M   'P 1'
#
loop_
_entity.id
_entity.type
_entity.pdbx_description
1 polymer ?
#
loop_
_entity_poly.entity_id
_entity_poly.type
_entity_poly.pdbx_seq_one_letter_code
_entity_poly.pdbx_strand_id
1 'polypeptide(L)'
;MNDPFSRNIQFKSSGLGCFFTFLLIAALLTSVGLGWIVNGFIVLILLIPVTIVLGILGFQWWLKRNIIEDDCPVCSHTFSGLNNSIARCPSCGEVVQVVDKAFQRQTPTGTVDVSVVDAVEVDADTVDAKVVEVQVLEPGED
;
A
#
# COMPACT_ATOMS: atom_id res chain seq x y z
N MET A 1 43.79 58.92 -65.44
CA MET A 1 44.60 58.56 -64.26
C MET A 1 43.75 57.68 -63.36
N ASN A 2 44.38 56.68 -62.74
CA ASN A 2 43.73 55.48 -62.19
C ASN A 2 43.38 55.68 -60.69
N ASP A 3 42.25 55.15 -60.24
CA ASP A 3 41.80 55.21 -58.84
C ASP A 3 42.54 54.16 -57.97
N PRO A 4 43.25 54.54 -56.87
CA PRO A 4 44.08 53.61 -56.10
C PRO A 4 43.47 53.16 -54.76
N PHE A 5 42.16 52.93 -54.65
CA PHE A 5 41.57 52.59 -53.33
C PHE A 5 40.35 51.65 -53.36
N SER A 6 40.50 50.45 -53.90
CA SER A 6 39.55 49.36 -53.62
C SER A 6 40.29 48.13 -53.10
N ARG A 7 40.87 48.27 -51.91
CA ARG A 7 41.47 47.16 -51.18
C ARG A 7 40.37 46.46 -50.38
N ASN A 8 39.65 45.59 -51.08
CA ASN A 8 38.66 44.67 -50.52
C ASN A 8 39.27 43.91 -49.34
N ILE A 9 38.65 44.03 -48.17
CA ILE A 9 39.07 43.35 -46.94
C ILE A 9 38.80 41.86 -47.14
N GLN A 10 39.83 41.12 -47.56
CA GLN A 10 39.75 39.66 -47.66
C GLN A 10 39.82 39.04 -46.26
N PHE A 11 38.66 38.98 -45.59
CA PHE A 11 38.52 38.21 -44.35
C PHE A 11 38.72 36.73 -44.67
N LYS A 12 39.83 36.14 -44.19
CA LYS A 12 40.03 34.68 -44.19
C LYS A 12 38.99 34.04 -43.25
N SER A 13 37.82 33.74 -43.81
CA SER A 13 36.63 33.23 -43.13
C SER A 13 36.58 31.70 -43.08
N SER A 14 37.71 31.01 -42.88
CA SER A 14 37.71 29.54 -42.84
C SER A 14 37.35 28.95 -41.46
N GLY A 15 37.36 29.75 -40.39
CA GLY A 15 36.96 29.30 -39.04
C GLY A 15 35.86 30.14 -38.37
N LEU A 16 35.60 31.35 -38.89
CA LEU A 16 34.67 32.29 -38.27
C LEU A 16 33.21 31.80 -38.39
N GLY A 17 32.83 31.22 -39.52
CA GLY A 17 31.49 30.64 -39.71
C GLY A 17 31.18 29.50 -38.74
N CYS A 18 32.14 28.61 -38.48
CA CYS A 18 31.97 27.50 -37.53
C CYS A 18 31.76 28.02 -36.10
N PHE A 19 32.55 29.01 -35.69
CA PHE A 19 32.38 29.67 -34.39
C PHE A 19 31.01 30.35 -34.27
N PHE A 20 30.57 31.07 -35.31
CA PHE A 20 29.23 31.68 -35.33
C PHE A 20 28.12 30.63 -35.27
N THR A 21 28.26 29.48 -35.94
CA THR A 21 27.26 28.41 -35.85
C THR A 21 27.18 27.81 -34.45
N PHE A 22 28.31 27.59 -33.76
CA PHE A 22 28.29 27.15 -32.36
C PHE A 22 27.65 28.18 -31.44
N LEU A 23 27.94 29.47 -31.63
CA LEU A 23 27.33 30.55 -30.86
C LEU A 23 25.82 30.64 -31.12
N LEU A 24 25.38 30.46 -32.36
CA LEU A 24 23.96 30.48 -32.73
C LEU A 24 23.22 29.28 -32.12
N ILE A 25 23.81 28.09 -32.17
CA ILE A 25 23.25 26.87 -31.55
C ILE A 25 23.19 27.04 -30.03
N ALA A 26 24.26 27.52 -29.41
CA ALA A 26 24.27 27.81 -27.97
C ALA A 26 23.23 28.87 -27.61
N ALA A 27 23.09 29.95 -28.40
CA ALA A 27 22.10 30.99 -28.19
C ALA A 27 20.66 30.48 -28.38
N LEU A 28 20.42 29.58 -29.33
CA LEU A 28 19.13 28.92 -29.49
C LEU A 28 18.84 27.97 -28.33
N LEU A 29 19.83 27.19 -27.88
CA LEU A 29 19.71 26.29 -26.75
C LEU A 29 19.53 27.03 -25.43
N THR A 30 20.12 28.21 -25.25
CA THR A 30 19.87 29.05 -24.07
C THR A 30 18.53 29.77 -24.20
N SER A 31 18.14 30.26 -25.38
CA SER A 31 16.84 30.92 -25.57
C SER A 31 15.67 29.95 -25.40
N VAL A 32 15.81 28.71 -25.87
CA VAL A 32 14.76 27.69 -25.82
C VAL A 32 14.87 26.83 -24.56
N GLY A 33 16.08 26.42 -24.19
CA GLY A 33 16.34 25.45 -23.14
C GLY A 33 16.50 26.03 -21.73
N LEU A 34 16.98 27.28 -21.59
CA LEU A 34 17.18 27.87 -20.26
C LEU A 34 15.84 28.16 -19.58
N GLY A 35 14.84 28.60 -20.35
CA GLY A 35 13.48 28.81 -19.83
C GLY A 35 12.83 27.50 -19.34
N TRP A 36 13.04 26.39 -20.05
CA TRP A 36 12.52 25.09 -19.63
C TRP A 36 13.26 24.54 -18.40
N ILE A 37 14.60 24.65 -18.34
CA ILE A 37 15.38 24.24 -17.17
C ILE A 37 14.99 25.05 -15.92
N VAL A 38 14.87 26.38 -16.04
CA VAL A 38 14.57 27.25 -14.90
C VAL A 38 13.14 27.03 -14.43
N ASN A 39 12.17 26.95 -15.34
CA ASN A 39 10.79 26.65 -14.97
C ASN A 39 10.63 25.26 -14.36
N GLY A 40 11.28 24.24 -14.95
CA GLY A 40 11.29 22.88 -14.40
C GLY A 40 11.90 22.84 -12.99
N PHE A 41 12.99 23.57 -12.78
CA PHE A 41 13.64 23.66 -11.48
C PHE A 41 12.76 24.38 -10.45
N ILE A 42 12.08 25.47 -10.82
CA ILE A 42 11.12 26.17 -9.97
C ILE A 42 9.95 25.25 -9.60
N VAL A 43 9.39 24.52 -10.58
CA VAL A 43 8.31 23.55 -10.33
C VAL A 43 8.79 22.45 -9.40
N LEU A 44 9.99 21.92 -9.59
CA LEU A 44 10.56 20.90 -8.71
C LEU A 44 10.70 21.41 -7.27
N ILE A 45 11.26 22.60 -7.09
CA ILE A 45 11.41 23.23 -5.77
C ILE A 45 10.05 23.44 -5.09
N LEU A 46 9.01 23.79 -5.85
CA LEU A 46 7.66 23.96 -5.31
C LEU A 46 6.99 22.62 -5.02
N LEU A 47 7.20 21.61 -5.87
CA LEU A 47 6.53 20.33 -5.77
C LEU A 47 7.08 19.49 -4.62
N ILE A 48 8.39 19.54 -4.33
CA ILE A 48 9.00 18.81 -3.21
C ILE A 48 8.32 19.11 -1.86
N PRO A 49 8.19 20.36 -1.39
CA PRO A 49 7.53 20.63 -0.12
C PRO A 49 6.03 20.29 -0.19
N VAL A 50 5.38 20.52 -1.34
CA VAL A 50 3.96 20.17 -1.52
C VAL A 50 3.74 18.65 -1.37
N THR A 51 4.56 17.82 -2.00
CA THR A 51 4.46 16.36 -1.87
C THR A 51 4.78 15.89 -0.47
N ILE A 52 5.75 16.51 0.20
CA ILE A 52 6.05 16.21 1.62
C ILE A 52 4.82 16.51 2.49
N VAL A 53 4.22 17.70 2.35
CA VAL A 53 3.03 18.09 3.13
C VAL A 53 1.86 17.15 2.86
N LEU A 54 1.57 16.86 1.59
CA LEU A 54 0.51 15.92 1.21
C LEU A 54 0.79 14.50 1.71
N GLY A 55 2.05 14.06 1.70
CA GLY A 55 2.47 12.79 2.25
C GLY A 55 2.21 12.69 3.74
N ILE A 56 2.57 13.73 4.51
CA ILE A 56 2.33 13.78 5.96
C ILE A 56 0.82 13.82 6.26
N LEU A 57 0.05 14.67 5.58
CA LEU A 57 -1.40 14.78 5.79
C LEU A 57 -2.12 13.49 5.41
N GLY A 58 -1.75 12.88 4.28
CA GLY A 58 -2.27 11.60 3.84
C GLY A 58 -1.94 10.48 4.83
N PHE A 59 -0.71 10.44 5.33
CA PHE A 59 -0.28 9.46 6.33
C PHE A 59 -1.02 9.65 7.66
N GLN A 60 -1.19 10.87 8.14
CA GLN A 60 -1.97 11.16 9.35
C GLN A 60 -3.45 10.77 9.19
N TRP A 61 -4.06 11.10 8.04
CA TRP A 61 -5.44 10.71 7.74
C TRP A 61 -5.59 9.19 7.67
N TRP A 62 -4.62 8.50 7.06
CA TRP A 62 -4.58 7.05 6.99
C TRP A 62 -4.47 6.42 8.39
N LEU A 63 -3.55 6.91 9.24
CA LEU A 63 -3.41 6.43 10.61
C LEU A 63 -4.70 6.59 11.41
N LYS A 64 -5.37 7.74 11.32
CA LYS A 64 -6.64 7.98 12.01
C LYS A 64 -7.75 7.02 11.54
N ARG A 65 -7.70 6.55 10.29
CA ARG A 65 -8.66 5.58 9.74
C ARG A 65 -8.27 4.13 10.01
N ASN A 66 -6.98 3.86 10.20
CA ASN A 66 -6.43 2.51 10.36
C ASN A 66 -6.15 2.11 11.82
N ILE A 67 -6.05 3.07 12.74
CA ILE A 67 -5.98 2.82 14.18
C ILE A 67 -7.39 2.51 14.68
N ILE A 68 -7.53 1.36 15.32
CA ILE A 68 -8.73 0.92 16.01
C ILE A 68 -8.44 0.91 17.50
N GLU A 69 -9.41 1.35 18.28
CA GLU A 69 -9.38 1.35 19.73
C GLU A 69 -10.49 0.39 20.17
N ASP A 70 -10.10 -0.73 20.76
CA ASP A 70 -11.01 -1.80 21.15
C ASP A 70 -10.48 -2.50 22.42
N ASP A 71 -11.33 -3.29 23.07
CA ASP A 71 -11.01 -3.94 24.34
C ASP A 71 -10.30 -5.28 24.12
N CYS A 72 -9.28 -5.56 24.93
CA CYS A 72 -8.66 -6.88 24.90
C CYS A 72 -9.66 -7.94 25.43
N PRO A 73 -9.99 -8.99 24.65
CA PRO A 73 -11.00 -9.99 25.05
C PRO A 73 -10.58 -10.87 26.23
N VAL A 74 -9.32 -10.77 26.69
CA VAL A 74 -8.77 -11.57 27.78
C VAL A 74 -8.69 -10.79 29.10
N CYS A 75 -8.30 -9.51 29.05
CA CYS A 75 -8.07 -8.69 30.23
C CYS A 75 -8.92 -7.42 30.29
N SER A 76 -9.82 -7.22 29.33
CA SER A 76 -10.68 -6.03 29.17
C SER A 76 -9.93 -4.70 29.27
N HIS A 77 -8.68 -4.68 28.81
CA HIS A 77 -7.87 -3.47 28.75
C HIS A 77 -7.99 -2.84 27.37
N THR A 78 -8.43 -1.58 27.31
CA THR A 78 -8.52 -0.78 26.08
C THR A 78 -7.13 -0.50 25.53
N PHE A 79 -6.85 -0.86 24.29
CA PHE A 79 -5.61 -0.46 23.64
C PHE A 79 -5.81 -0.19 22.15
N SER A 80 -4.93 0.65 21.58
CA SER A 80 -4.99 0.99 20.16
C SER A 80 -4.13 0.02 19.33
N GLY A 81 -4.73 -0.60 18.31
CA GLY A 81 -4.06 -1.50 17.36
C GLY A 81 -4.19 -0.99 15.92
N LEU A 82 -3.24 -1.35 15.06
CA LEU A 82 -3.38 -1.13 13.62
C LEU A 82 -4.30 -2.21 13.03
N ASN A 83 -5.25 -1.80 12.18
CA ASN A 83 -6.10 -2.74 11.44
C ASN A 83 -5.26 -3.71 10.60
N ASN A 84 -5.68 -4.98 10.50
CA ASN A 84 -5.02 -6.05 9.77
C ASN A 84 -3.57 -6.33 10.22
N SER A 85 -3.24 -6.01 11.49
CA SER A 85 -1.93 -6.29 12.06
C SER A 85 -2.03 -7.19 13.29
N ILE A 86 -0.91 -7.81 13.63
CA ILE A 86 -0.76 -8.60 14.85
C ILE A 86 -0.30 -7.64 15.94
N ALA A 87 -1.11 -7.47 16.98
CA ALA A 87 -0.78 -6.63 18.12
C ALA A 87 -0.63 -7.49 19.37
N ARG A 88 0.29 -7.12 20.25
CA ARG A 88 0.50 -7.79 21.54
C ARG A 88 -0.05 -6.91 22.64
N CYS A 89 -0.95 -7.44 23.46
CA CYS A 89 -1.54 -6.67 24.54
C CYS A 89 -0.47 -6.29 25.57
N PRO A 90 -0.34 -5.00 25.97
CA PRO A 90 0.65 -4.56 26.95
C PRO A 90 0.35 -5.05 28.38
N SER A 91 -0.90 -5.40 28.68
CA SER A 91 -1.30 -5.81 30.03
C SER A 91 -1.20 -7.32 30.29
N CYS A 92 -1.57 -8.17 29.31
CA CYS A 92 -1.55 -9.63 29.48
C CYS A 92 -0.48 -10.35 28.64
N GLY A 93 0.15 -9.65 27.69
CA GLY A 93 1.17 -10.24 26.81
C GLY A 93 0.63 -11.19 25.74
N GLU A 94 -0.70 -11.30 25.62
CA GLU A 94 -1.39 -12.15 24.63
C GLU A 94 -1.26 -11.57 23.21
N VAL A 95 -1.05 -12.43 22.23
CA VAL A 95 -0.98 -12.06 20.80
C VAL A 95 -2.39 -12.09 20.22
N VAL A 96 -2.89 -10.93 19.80
CA VAL A 96 -4.23 -10.78 19.21
C VAL A 96 -4.15 -10.29 17.78
N GLN A 97 -5.09 -10.74 16.94
CA GLN A 97 -5.22 -10.28 15.57
C GLN A 97 -6.27 -9.18 15.51
N VAL A 98 -5.96 -8.08 14.83
CA VAL A 98 -6.96 -7.05 14.53
C VAL A 98 -7.62 -7.39 13.21
N VAL A 99 -8.82 -7.98 13.26
CA VAL A 99 -9.64 -8.32 12.08
C VAL A 99 -10.94 -7.54 12.19
N ASP A 100 -11.31 -6.82 11.12
CA ASP A 100 -12.59 -6.08 11.03
C ASP A 100 -12.87 -5.11 12.19
N LYS A 101 -11.84 -4.40 12.66
CA LYS A 101 -11.94 -3.44 13.78
C LYS A 101 -12.27 -4.07 15.13
N ALA A 102 -12.05 -5.37 15.29
CA ALA A 102 -12.15 -6.04 16.57
C ALA A 102 -10.86 -6.82 16.89
N PHE A 103 -10.50 -6.91 18.17
CA PHE A 103 -9.44 -7.78 18.65
C PHE A 103 -9.95 -9.23 18.74
N GLN A 104 -9.54 -10.06 17.80
CA GLN A 104 -9.82 -11.50 17.79
C GLN A 104 -8.60 -12.26 18.34
N ARG A 105 -8.83 -13.39 19.03
CA ARG A 105 -7.73 -14.30 19.38
C ARG A 105 -7.13 -14.87 18.11
N GLN A 106 -5.79 -14.93 18.05
CA GLN A 106 -5.08 -15.73 17.05
C GLN A 106 -5.34 -17.21 17.36
N THR A 107 -6.48 -17.73 16.96
CA THR A 107 -6.67 -19.17 16.93
C THR A 107 -5.80 -19.72 15.80
N PRO A 108 -4.90 -20.68 16.05
CA PRO A 108 -4.32 -21.44 14.96
C PRO A 108 -5.47 -22.02 14.13
N THR A 109 -5.50 -21.72 12.85
CA THR A 109 -6.37 -22.42 11.89
C THR A 109 -5.97 -23.89 11.93
N GLY A 110 -6.69 -24.67 12.73
CA GLY A 110 -6.42 -26.08 12.91
C GLY A 110 -6.78 -26.55 14.31
N THR A 111 -8.08 -26.68 14.61
CA THR A 111 -8.63 -27.77 15.43
C THR A 111 -10.14 -27.85 15.17
N VAL A 112 -10.48 -28.75 14.25
CA VAL A 112 -11.68 -29.61 14.24
C VAL A 112 -13.04 -28.93 14.09
N ASP A 113 -13.43 -28.66 12.85
CA ASP A 113 -14.75 -29.13 12.41
C ASP A 113 -14.55 -30.52 11.81
N VAL A 114 -14.63 -31.55 12.66
CA VAL A 114 -15.01 -32.87 12.15
C VAL A 114 -16.45 -32.66 11.68
N SER A 115 -16.59 -32.49 10.38
CA SER A 115 -17.83 -32.79 9.69
C SER A 115 -18.15 -34.25 10.01
N VAL A 116 -18.93 -34.49 11.06
CA VAL A 116 -19.76 -35.69 11.17
C VAL A 116 -20.80 -35.54 10.07
N VAL A 117 -20.36 -35.75 8.83
CA VAL A 117 -21.28 -36.19 7.79
C VAL A 117 -21.43 -37.67 8.03
N ASP A 118 -22.42 -38.00 8.87
CA ASP A 118 -23.20 -39.21 8.69
C ASP A 118 -23.73 -39.18 7.24
N ALA A 119 -22.91 -39.63 6.31
CA ALA A 119 -23.29 -39.99 4.96
C ALA A 119 -22.99 -41.48 4.80
N VAL A 120 -23.55 -42.28 5.70
CA VAL A 120 -24.04 -43.59 5.31
C VAL A 120 -25.40 -43.33 4.67
N GLU A 121 -25.37 -43.00 3.38
CA GLU A 121 -26.52 -43.15 2.51
C GLU A 121 -26.76 -44.66 2.39
N VAL A 122 -27.55 -45.21 3.32
CA VAL A 122 -28.25 -46.48 3.06
C VAL A 122 -29.56 -46.05 2.43
N ASP A 123 -29.64 -46.27 1.12
CA ASP A 123 -30.84 -46.21 0.32
C ASP A 123 -32.05 -46.74 1.12
N ALA A 124 -33.03 -45.87 1.29
CA ALA A 124 -34.33 -46.23 1.79
C ALA A 124 -35.05 -47.03 0.70
N ASP A 125 -34.82 -48.34 0.66
CA ASP A 125 -35.73 -49.29 0.02
C ASP A 125 -36.05 -50.44 0.96
N THR A 126 -37.25 -50.38 1.52
CA THR A 126 -38.07 -51.48 2.04
C THR A 126 -37.62 -52.29 3.27
N VAL A 127 -38.52 -52.33 4.25
CA VAL A 127 -38.89 -53.51 5.06
C VAL A 127 -37.95 -53.88 6.22
N ASP A 128 -38.31 -53.44 7.43
CA ASP A 128 -38.80 -54.31 8.53
C ASP A 128 -38.71 -53.54 9.85
N ALA A 129 -39.88 -53.25 10.44
CA ALA A 129 -39.98 -52.67 11.77
C ALA A 129 -39.56 -53.72 12.81
N LYS A 130 -38.26 -53.76 13.15
CA LYS A 130 -37.80 -54.52 14.30
C LYS A 130 -38.02 -53.67 15.55
N VAL A 131 -39.06 -54.01 16.30
CA VAL A 131 -39.31 -53.50 17.65
C VAL A 131 -38.09 -53.81 18.50
N VAL A 132 -37.35 -52.76 18.87
CA VAL A 132 -36.30 -52.84 19.89
C VAL A 132 -36.94 -52.44 21.20
N GLU A 133 -37.25 -53.41 22.04
CA GLU A 133 -37.60 -53.17 23.44
C GLU A 133 -36.38 -52.59 24.15
N VAL A 134 -36.41 -51.29 24.41
CA VAL A 134 -35.45 -50.65 25.32
C VAL A 134 -36.01 -50.82 26.73
N GLN A 135 -35.38 -51.71 27.51
CA GLN A 135 -35.65 -51.82 28.94
C GLN A 135 -35.19 -50.51 29.60
N VAL A 136 -36.15 -49.72 30.08
CA VAL A 136 -35.91 -48.57 30.94
C VAL A 136 -35.42 -49.11 32.28
N LEU A 137 -34.11 -49.01 32.54
CA LEU A 137 -33.59 -49.21 33.88
C LEU A 137 -34.00 -47.99 34.71
N GLU A 138 -34.86 -48.24 35.70
CA GLU A 138 -35.29 -47.25 36.69
C GLU A 138 -34.06 -46.70 37.45
N PRO A 139 -34.05 -45.39 37.78
CA PRO A 139 -33.00 -44.80 38.59
C PRO A 139 -33.08 -45.36 40.01
N GLY A 140 -32.06 -46.13 40.40
CA GLY A 140 -31.87 -46.53 41.79
C GLY A 140 -31.50 -45.31 42.64
N GLU A 141 -32.41 -44.95 43.55
CA GLU A 141 -32.15 -44.17 44.76
C GLU A 141 -31.45 -45.05 45.80
N ASP A 142 -30.18 -44.76 46.10
CA ASP A 142 -29.56 -44.57 47.44
C ASP A 142 -28.03 -44.71 47.47
#